data_AF-A0A640TMD7-F1
#
_entry.id   AF-A0A640TMD7-F1
#
_cell.length_a   1.000
_cell.length_b   1.000
_cell.length_c   1.000
_cell.angle_alpha   90.00
_cell.angle_beta   90.00
_cell.angle_gamma   90.00
#
_symmetry.space_group_name_H-M   'P 1'
#
loop_
_entity.id
_entity.type
_entity.pdbx_description
1 polymer ?
#
loop_
_entity_poly.entity_id
_entity_poly.type
_entity_poly.pdbx_seq_one_letter_code
_entity_poly.pdbx_strand_id
1 'polypeptide(L)'
;MDAVRVALLREVLAGTEWIQETRRFAGALRGAVVPHGGGLLLVGSAAYEPWHLAAHLDDEAAWSGLSELSPTLVRHRVPGGAPAHLAVGLGRLAAAGRGETLLVVAPGQPGAGLLERVHDARRNGATVLALDGGDRDLHALAHDALAAPPAPPDEAAGAAPDLGLDTVQHLVSAAAGENSLPAPRGRRRFRDRLARLADGLTAPPPPRW
;
A
#
# COMPACT_ATOMS: atom_id res chain seq x y z
N MET A 1 10.05 -6.31 -20.55
CA MET A 1 8.99 -5.34 -20.19
C MET A 1 8.65 -4.53 -21.44
N ASP A 2 7.37 -4.49 -21.81
CA ASP A 2 6.88 -3.77 -23.01
C ASP A 2 6.52 -2.31 -22.66
N ALA A 3 7.44 -1.41 -22.94
CA ALA A 3 7.28 0.03 -22.67
C ALA A 3 6.14 0.68 -23.47
N VAL A 4 5.75 0.08 -24.61
CA VAL A 4 4.66 0.57 -25.46
C VAL A 4 3.31 0.21 -24.85
N ARG A 5 3.18 -1.00 -24.28
CA ARG A 5 1.99 -1.42 -23.52
C ARG A 5 1.77 -0.58 -22.26
N VAL A 6 2.86 -0.23 -21.56
CA VAL A 6 2.80 0.67 -20.39
C VAL A 6 2.43 2.10 -20.78
N ALA A 7 2.92 2.60 -21.91
CA ALA A 7 2.56 3.93 -22.41
C ALA A 7 1.08 4.02 -22.80
N LEU A 8 0.56 3.02 -23.53
CA LEU A 8 -0.85 2.94 -23.93
C LEU A 8 -1.79 2.75 -22.73
N LEU A 9 -1.42 1.93 -21.73
CA LEU A 9 -2.20 1.84 -20.48
C LEU A 9 -2.19 3.16 -19.71
N ARG A 10 -1.05 3.86 -19.65
CA ARG A 10 -0.96 5.19 -19.02
C ARG A 10 -1.84 6.22 -19.74
N GLU A 11 -1.94 6.17 -21.06
CA GLU A 11 -2.75 7.08 -21.88
C GLU A 11 -4.26 6.80 -21.73
N VAL A 12 -4.65 5.52 -21.59
CA VAL A 12 -6.03 5.09 -21.28
C VAL A 12 -6.42 5.41 -19.82
N LEU A 13 -5.46 5.41 -18.89
CA LEU A 13 -5.67 5.69 -17.45
C LEU A 13 -5.41 7.16 -17.06
N ALA A 14 -5.06 8.03 -18.00
CA ALA A 14 -4.69 9.43 -17.78
C ALA A 14 -5.86 10.35 -17.37
N GLY A 15 -7.04 9.83 -17.05
CA GLY A 15 -8.17 10.61 -16.54
C GLY A 15 -8.95 9.91 -15.41
N THR A 16 -8.66 10.05 -14.11
CA THR A 16 -7.51 10.65 -13.39
C THR A 16 -7.53 10.30 -11.90
N GLU A 17 -8.26 9.27 -11.45
CA GLU A 17 -8.30 8.89 -10.03
C GLU A 17 -7.36 7.73 -9.74
N TRP A 18 -7.44 6.63 -10.48
CA TRP A 18 -6.76 5.38 -10.13
C TRP A 18 -5.23 5.45 -10.01
N ILE A 19 -4.54 6.19 -10.90
CA ILE A 19 -3.08 6.39 -10.76
C ILE A 19 -2.76 7.21 -9.50
N GLN A 20 -3.60 8.20 -9.18
CA GLN A 20 -3.45 8.99 -7.95
C GLN A 20 -3.81 8.19 -6.71
N GLU A 21 -4.81 7.33 -6.77
CA GLU A 21 -5.17 6.39 -5.71
C GLU A 21 -4.06 5.38 -5.46
N THR A 22 -3.44 4.88 -6.52
CA THR A 22 -2.27 4.00 -6.43
C THR A 22 -1.11 4.70 -5.73
N ARG A 23 -0.80 5.94 -6.12
CA ARG A 23 0.23 6.76 -5.47
C ARG A 23 -0.13 7.09 -4.01
N ARG A 24 -1.40 7.38 -3.72
CA ARG A 24 -1.92 7.63 -2.38
C ARG A 24 -1.72 6.40 -1.50
N PHE A 25 -2.16 5.24 -1.99
CA PHE A 25 -2.05 3.96 -1.30
C PHE A 25 -0.57 3.57 -1.07
N ALA A 26 0.28 3.74 -2.07
CA ALA A 26 1.72 3.52 -1.93
C ALA A 26 2.35 4.46 -0.89
N GLY A 27 1.92 5.71 -0.84
CA GLY A 27 2.30 6.66 0.21
C GLY A 27 1.79 6.27 1.60
N ALA A 28 0.60 5.68 1.70
CA ALA A 28 0.05 5.12 2.94
C ALA A 28 0.85 3.90 3.40
N LEU A 29 1.19 2.98 2.49
CA LEU A 29 2.07 1.83 2.75
C LEU A 29 3.42 2.30 3.30
N ARG A 30 4.13 3.17 2.58
CA ARG A 30 5.40 3.73 3.05
C ARG A 30 5.24 4.44 4.40
N GLY A 31 4.19 5.24 4.55
CA GLY A 31 3.90 5.99 5.77
C GLY A 31 3.58 5.11 6.98
N ALA A 32 3.11 3.88 6.76
CA ALA A 32 2.82 2.91 7.82
C ALA A 32 4.08 2.15 8.26
N VAL A 33 4.99 1.82 7.34
CA VAL A 33 6.15 0.96 7.65
C VAL A 33 7.39 1.74 8.11
N VAL A 34 7.68 2.89 7.48
CA VAL A 34 8.93 3.64 7.74
C VAL A 34 9.05 4.13 9.19
N PRO A 35 8.01 4.70 9.84
CA PRO A 35 8.13 5.16 11.22
C PRO A 35 8.43 4.07 12.24
N HIS A 36 8.21 2.81 11.89
CA HIS A 36 8.38 1.65 12.77
C HIS A 36 9.63 0.83 12.44
N GLY A 37 10.42 1.24 11.44
CA GLY A 37 11.62 0.51 11.02
C GLY A 37 11.30 -0.83 10.33
N GLY A 38 10.14 -0.94 9.68
CA GLY A 38 9.70 -2.13 8.96
C GLY A 38 8.48 -2.79 9.59
N GLY A 39 8.47 -4.14 9.63
CA GLY A 39 7.34 -4.91 10.15
C GLY A 39 6.17 -5.06 9.17
N LEU A 40 6.46 -5.02 7.85
CA LEU A 40 5.47 -5.29 6.81
C LEU A 40 5.22 -6.79 6.71
N LEU A 41 3.98 -7.21 7.00
CA LEU A 41 3.47 -8.55 6.77
C LEU A 41 2.62 -8.53 5.51
N LEU A 42 2.89 -9.43 4.57
CA LEU A 42 2.15 -9.55 3.33
C LEU A 42 1.43 -10.90 3.29
N VAL A 43 0.11 -10.90 3.12
CA VAL A 43 -0.69 -12.13 3.08
C VAL A 43 -1.71 -12.04 1.95
N GLY A 44 -2.05 -13.17 1.32
CA GLY A 44 -3.19 -13.25 0.41
C GLY A 44 -4.25 -14.23 0.87
N SER A 45 -5.21 -14.53 -0.01
CA SER A 45 -6.24 -15.53 0.27
C SER A 45 -5.68 -16.95 0.22
N ALA A 46 -6.47 -17.94 0.64
CA ALA A 46 -6.05 -19.35 0.55
C ALA A 46 -5.80 -19.80 -0.90
N ALA A 47 -6.41 -19.13 -1.88
CA ALA A 47 -6.28 -19.41 -3.31
C ALA A 47 -5.24 -18.54 -4.02
N TYR A 48 -4.74 -17.48 -3.36
CA TYR A 48 -3.84 -16.52 -3.97
C TYR A 48 -2.70 -16.14 -3.03
N GLU A 49 -1.48 -16.51 -3.39
CA GLU A 49 -0.26 -16.10 -2.67
C GLU A 49 0.40 -14.92 -3.40
N PRO A 50 0.54 -13.74 -2.77
CA PRO A 50 1.04 -12.52 -3.42
C PRO A 50 2.57 -12.49 -3.50
N TRP A 51 3.19 -13.59 -3.92
CA TRP A 51 4.64 -13.72 -3.97
C TRP A 51 5.29 -12.78 -5.01
N HIS A 52 4.59 -12.45 -6.10
CA HIS A 52 5.02 -11.43 -7.06
C HIS A 52 5.18 -10.06 -6.38
N LEU A 53 4.16 -9.62 -5.63
CA LEU A 53 4.23 -8.35 -4.90
C LEU A 53 5.35 -8.37 -3.86
N ALA A 54 5.56 -9.50 -3.16
CA ALA A 54 6.67 -9.63 -2.22
C ALA A 54 8.02 -9.34 -2.90
N ALA A 55 8.27 -9.98 -4.04
CA ALA A 55 9.50 -9.79 -4.80
C ALA A 55 9.66 -8.34 -5.30
N HIS A 56 8.58 -7.71 -5.78
CA HIS A 56 8.65 -6.31 -6.24
C HIS A 56 8.91 -5.33 -5.10
N LEU A 57 8.34 -5.56 -3.92
CA LEU A 57 8.61 -4.73 -2.75
C LEU A 57 10.04 -4.94 -2.24
N ASP A 58 10.59 -6.15 -2.31
CA ASP A 58 12.00 -6.43 -2.00
C ASP A 58 12.96 -5.74 -2.98
N ASP A 59 12.72 -5.86 -4.29
CA ASP A 59 13.51 -5.18 -5.31
C ASP A 59 13.47 -3.66 -5.12
N GLU A 60 12.27 -3.12 -4.86
CA GLU A 60 12.10 -1.69 -4.64
C GLU A 60 12.76 -1.24 -3.33
N ALA A 61 12.70 -2.03 -2.26
CA ALA A 61 13.39 -1.76 -1.00
C ALA A 61 14.90 -1.62 -1.24
N ALA A 62 15.47 -2.53 -2.04
CA ALA A 62 16.88 -2.49 -2.42
C ALA A 62 17.22 -1.27 -3.30
N TRP A 63 16.36 -0.90 -4.25
CA TRP A 63 16.60 0.20 -5.19
C TRP A 63 16.43 1.58 -4.55
N SER A 64 15.42 1.73 -3.70
CA SER A 64 15.10 3.01 -3.02
C SER A 64 15.92 3.24 -1.74
N GLY A 65 16.55 2.19 -1.20
CA GLY A 65 17.23 2.23 0.09
C GLY A 65 16.28 2.22 1.30
N LEU A 66 14.99 1.96 1.09
CA LEU A 66 13.98 1.81 2.14
C LEU A 66 13.80 0.33 2.48
N SER A 67 14.68 -0.20 3.31
CA SER A 67 14.64 -1.61 3.72
C SER A 67 13.35 -1.98 4.45
N GLU A 68 12.65 -1.00 5.02
CA GLU A 68 11.35 -1.16 5.68
C GLU A 68 10.23 -1.62 4.74
N LEU A 69 10.41 -1.50 3.42
CA LEU A 69 9.46 -1.99 2.42
C LEU A 69 9.57 -3.50 2.17
N SER A 70 10.66 -4.15 2.56
CA SER A 70 10.85 -5.59 2.40
C SER A 70 9.83 -6.37 3.25
N PRO A 71 8.89 -7.11 2.64
CA PRO A 71 7.81 -7.75 3.38
C PRO A 71 8.18 -9.15 3.88
N THR A 72 7.62 -9.53 5.02
CA THR A 72 7.50 -10.95 5.38
C THR A 72 6.27 -11.54 4.71
N LEU A 73 6.47 -12.42 3.72
CA LEU A 73 5.38 -13.17 3.08
C LEU A 73 4.81 -14.23 4.03
N VAL A 74 3.56 -14.04 4.46
CA VAL A 74 2.81 -14.97 5.31
C VAL A 74 1.99 -15.92 4.44
N ARG A 75 2.25 -17.22 4.59
CA ARG A 75 1.71 -18.28 3.74
C ARG A 75 0.56 -19.03 4.42
N HIS A 76 -0.45 -19.37 3.64
CA HIS A 76 -1.49 -20.33 4.06
C HIS A 76 -0.94 -21.76 4.18
N ARG A 77 -0.03 -22.12 3.28
CA ARG A 77 0.68 -23.40 3.29
C ARG A 77 2.17 -23.15 3.13
N VAL A 78 2.95 -23.53 4.12
CA VAL A 78 4.41 -23.47 4.06
C VAL A 78 4.91 -24.74 3.35
N PRO A 79 5.67 -24.62 2.25
CA PRO A 79 6.27 -25.78 1.60
C PRO A 79 7.20 -26.54 2.56
N GLY A 80 7.18 -27.88 2.49
CA GLY A 80 8.09 -28.71 3.27
C GLY A 80 9.54 -28.40 2.93
N GLY A 81 10.38 -28.22 3.96
CA GLY A 81 11.80 -27.87 3.77
C GLY A 81 12.08 -26.43 3.36
N ALA A 82 11.07 -25.55 3.35
CA ALA A 82 11.28 -24.13 3.12
C ALA A 82 12.29 -23.55 4.14
N PRO A 83 13.24 -22.71 3.71
CA PRO A 83 14.10 -21.97 4.62
C PRO A 83 13.29 -21.17 5.64
N ALA A 84 13.83 -20.97 6.85
CA ALA A 84 13.10 -20.31 7.94
C ALA A 84 12.48 -18.96 7.56
N HIS A 85 13.19 -18.16 6.76
CA HIS A 85 12.71 -16.84 6.29
C HIS A 85 11.57 -16.92 5.25
N LEU A 86 11.34 -18.08 4.63
CA LEU A 86 10.20 -18.35 3.73
C LEU A 86 9.12 -19.22 4.38
N ALA A 87 9.36 -19.68 5.61
CA ALA A 87 8.52 -20.64 6.33
C ALA A 87 7.54 -19.96 7.30
N VAL A 88 7.06 -18.76 6.97
CA VAL A 88 6.16 -17.99 7.84
C VAL A 88 4.71 -18.33 7.52
N GLY A 89 4.05 -19.03 8.44
CA GLY A 89 2.63 -19.40 8.30
C GLY A 89 1.65 -18.41 8.94
N LEU A 90 0.35 -18.62 8.72
CA LEU A 90 -0.75 -17.78 9.26
C LEU A 90 -0.73 -17.53 10.77
N GLY A 91 -0.07 -18.39 11.55
CA GLY A 91 0.12 -18.17 12.99
C GLY A 91 0.82 -16.84 13.29
N ARG A 92 1.63 -16.31 12.36
CA ARG A 92 2.30 -15.02 12.50
C ARG A 92 1.33 -13.84 12.63
N LEU A 93 0.14 -13.94 12.03
CA LEU A 93 -0.88 -12.89 12.10
C LEU A 93 -1.44 -12.71 13.52
N ALA A 94 -1.48 -13.78 14.32
CA ALA A 94 -1.98 -13.73 15.69
C ALA A 94 -1.09 -12.89 16.61
N ALA A 95 0.21 -12.82 16.31
CA ALA A 95 1.17 -11.99 17.04
C ALA A 95 1.25 -10.56 16.50
N ALA A 96 0.56 -10.24 15.39
CA ALA A 96 0.64 -8.93 14.80
C ALA A 96 -0.08 -7.89 15.65
N GLY A 97 0.52 -6.69 15.77
CA GLY A 97 0.01 -5.64 16.63
C GLY A 97 0.63 -4.27 16.35
N ARG A 98 0.59 -3.39 17.35
CA ARG A 98 1.08 -2.00 17.22
C ARG A 98 2.51 -1.95 16.68
N GLY A 99 2.70 -1.14 15.64
CA GLY A 99 3.99 -0.96 14.96
C GLY A 99 4.17 -1.87 13.75
N GLU A 100 3.29 -2.85 13.54
CA GLU A 100 3.31 -3.72 12.37
C GLU A 100 2.25 -3.29 11.35
N THR A 101 2.54 -3.55 10.07
CA THR A 101 1.61 -3.29 8.97
C THR A 101 1.26 -4.62 8.29
N LEU A 102 -0.03 -4.92 8.20
CA LEU A 102 -0.56 -6.06 7.46
C LEU A 102 -1.12 -5.60 6.12
N LEU A 103 -0.45 -5.95 5.03
CA LEU A 103 -0.95 -5.79 3.67
C LEU A 103 -1.64 -7.07 3.22
N VAL A 104 -2.95 -7.00 2.99
CA VAL A 104 -3.77 -8.12 2.50
C VAL A 104 -4.00 -7.96 1.01
N VAL A 105 -3.66 -8.98 0.22
CA VAL A 105 -3.85 -8.99 -1.23
C VAL A 105 -4.81 -10.09 -1.66
N ALA A 106 -5.97 -9.73 -2.18
CA ALA A 106 -7.04 -10.69 -2.48
C ALA A 106 -7.77 -10.34 -3.79
N PRO A 107 -7.38 -10.92 -4.95
CA PRO A 107 -8.12 -10.68 -6.20
C PRO A 107 -9.59 -11.09 -6.12
N GLY A 108 -9.89 -12.12 -5.33
CA GLY A 108 -11.25 -12.57 -5.03
C GLY A 108 -11.54 -12.53 -3.53
N GLN A 109 -12.61 -13.21 -3.12
CA GLN A 109 -13.02 -13.23 -1.71
C GLN A 109 -11.90 -13.76 -0.78
N PRO A 110 -11.52 -13.03 0.28
CA PRO A 110 -10.43 -13.42 1.17
C PRO A 110 -10.70 -14.70 1.98
N GLY A 111 -11.99 -14.97 2.26
CA GLY A 111 -12.47 -16.06 3.09
C GLY A 111 -12.53 -15.72 4.59
N ALA A 112 -13.55 -16.25 5.27
CA ALA A 112 -13.86 -15.90 6.67
C ALA A 112 -12.69 -16.10 7.63
N GLY A 113 -11.99 -17.23 7.55
CA GLY A 113 -10.86 -17.52 8.44
C GLY A 113 -9.65 -16.58 8.28
N LEU A 114 -9.49 -15.94 7.11
CA LEU A 114 -8.50 -14.88 6.93
C LEU A 114 -9.02 -13.55 7.51
N LEU A 115 -10.27 -13.20 7.22
CA LEU A 115 -10.92 -11.98 7.75
C LEU A 115 -10.91 -11.94 9.28
N GLU A 116 -11.17 -13.07 9.95
CA GLU A 116 -11.06 -13.19 11.41
C GLU A 116 -9.65 -12.86 11.92
N ARG A 117 -8.60 -13.39 11.27
CA ARG A 117 -7.21 -13.11 11.65
C ARG A 117 -6.82 -11.65 11.39
N VAL A 118 -7.30 -11.07 10.29
CA VAL A 118 -7.10 -9.65 9.97
C VAL A 118 -7.78 -8.78 11.03
N HIS A 119 -8.99 -9.14 11.43
CA HIS A 119 -9.71 -8.46 12.50
C HIS A 119 -8.95 -8.55 13.83
N ASP A 120 -8.41 -9.70 14.19
CA ASP A 120 -7.59 -9.87 15.39
C ASP A 120 -6.30 -9.04 15.36
N ALA A 121 -5.56 -9.06 14.24
CA ALA A 121 -4.37 -8.22 14.07
C ALA A 121 -4.71 -6.73 14.23
N ARG A 122 -5.83 -6.28 13.65
CA ARG A 122 -6.33 -4.91 13.81
C ARG A 122 -6.67 -4.60 15.27
N ARG A 123 -7.34 -5.50 15.98
CA ARG A 123 -7.67 -5.32 17.41
C ARG A 123 -6.42 -5.21 18.27
N ASN A 124 -5.34 -5.90 17.89
CA ASN A 124 -4.03 -5.81 18.53
C ASN A 124 -3.23 -4.54 18.14
N GLY A 125 -3.77 -3.72 17.24
CA GLY A 125 -3.22 -2.42 16.85
C GLY A 125 -2.35 -2.43 15.60
N ALA A 126 -2.35 -3.51 14.81
CA ALA A 126 -1.68 -3.51 13.51
C ALA A 126 -2.38 -2.57 12.52
N THR A 127 -1.60 -1.87 11.71
CA THR A 127 -2.13 -1.11 10.56
C THR A 127 -2.51 -2.12 9.48
N VAL A 128 -3.75 -2.09 9.02
CA VAL A 128 -4.23 -3.00 7.96
C VAL A 128 -4.40 -2.21 6.67
N LEU A 129 -3.82 -2.69 5.58
CA LEU A 129 -3.97 -2.16 4.23
C LEU A 129 -4.51 -3.27 3.31
N ALA A 130 -5.38 -2.92 2.37
CA ALA A 130 -5.97 -3.89 1.44
C ALA A 130 -5.70 -3.53 -0.01
N LEU A 131 -5.30 -4.53 -0.81
CA LEU A 131 -5.21 -4.45 -2.26
C LEU A 131 -5.99 -5.61 -2.86
N ASP A 132 -7.17 -5.37 -3.42
CA ASP A 132 -8.12 -6.45 -3.72
C ASP A 132 -9.04 -6.15 -4.92
N GLY A 133 -10.03 -7.01 -5.15
CA GLY A 133 -11.11 -6.81 -6.12
C GLY A 133 -12.31 -5.99 -5.60
N GLY A 134 -12.17 -5.26 -4.49
CA GLY A 134 -13.25 -4.48 -3.87
C GLY A 134 -14.11 -5.24 -2.86
N ASP A 135 -13.52 -6.14 -2.06
CA ASP A 135 -14.25 -6.91 -1.05
C ASP A 135 -14.67 -6.02 0.13
N ARG A 136 -15.98 -5.92 0.37
CA ARG A 136 -16.54 -5.00 1.37
C ARG A 136 -16.13 -5.33 2.80
N ASP A 137 -16.03 -6.61 3.14
CA ASP A 137 -15.72 -7.04 4.50
C ASP A 137 -14.23 -6.77 4.80
N LEU A 138 -13.35 -7.00 3.82
CA LEU A 138 -11.94 -6.63 3.93
C LEU A 138 -11.77 -5.11 4.03
N HIS A 139 -12.47 -4.34 3.20
CA HIS A 139 -12.41 -2.87 3.24
C HIS A 139 -12.88 -2.30 4.57
N ALA A 140 -13.88 -2.92 5.21
CA ALA A 140 -14.34 -2.52 6.55
C ALA A 140 -13.30 -2.75 7.65
N LEU A 141 -12.35 -3.67 7.44
CA LEU A 141 -11.23 -3.92 8.34
C LEU A 141 -10.01 -3.05 8.02
N ALA A 142 -9.83 -2.64 6.77
CA ALA A 142 -8.66 -1.90 6.33
C ALA A 142 -8.66 -0.43 6.81
N HIS A 143 -7.47 0.12 7.05
CA HIS A 143 -7.26 1.54 7.31
C HIS A 143 -7.14 2.34 6.01
N ASP A 144 -6.62 1.71 4.94
CA ASP A 144 -6.69 2.20 3.56
C ASP A 144 -6.82 0.98 2.64
N ALA A 145 -7.51 1.17 1.52
CA ALA A 145 -7.78 0.12 0.55
C ALA A 145 -7.64 0.66 -0.88
N LEU A 146 -7.15 -0.19 -1.76
CA LEU A 146 -7.08 0.05 -3.20
C LEU A 146 -7.71 -1.14 -3.93
N ALA A 147 -8.82 -0.88 -4.64
CA ALA A 147 -9.42 -1.89 -5.49
C ALA A 147 -8.76 -1.87 -6.87
N ALA A 148 -8.41 -3.05 -7.40
CA ALA A 148 -7.99 -3.19 -8.78
C ALA A 148 -9.20 -2.93 -9.71
N PRO A 149 -8.98 -2.34 -10.90
CA PRO A 149 -10.05 -2.16 -11.86
C PRO A 149 -10.60 -3.54 -12.28
N PRO A 150 -11.91 -3.68 -12.49
CA PRO A 150 -12.46 -4.93 -12.98
C PRO A 150 -11.88 -5.26 -14.37
N ALA A 151 -11.54 -6.53 -14.60
CA ALA A 151 -11.11 -7.00 -15.92
C ALA A 151 -12.18 -6.70 -16.99
N PRO A 152 -11.79 -6.35 -18.22
CA PRO A 152 -12.74 -6.14 -19.31
C PRO A 152 -13.52 -7.43 -19.62
N PRO A 153 -14.80 -7.33 -20.02
CA PRO A 153 -15.71 -8.48 -20.14
C PRO A 153 -15.26 -9.55 -21.15
N ASP A 154 -14.41 -9.19 -22.12
CA ASP A 154 -13.94 -10.11 -23.18
C ASP A 154 -12.75 -11.00 -22.75
N GLU A 155 -12.10 -10.71 -21.62
CA GLU A 155 -10.98 -11.52 -21.08
C GLU A 155 -11.43 -12.46 -19.93
N ALA A 156 -12.71 -12.41 -19.54
CA ALA A 156 -13.27 -13.26 -18.48
C ALA A 156 -13.36 -14.75 -18.85
N ALA A 157 -13.10 -15.11 -20.11
CA ALA A 157 -13.12 -16.48 -20.62
C ALA A 157 -11.70 -17.07 -20.77
N GLY A 158 -11.01 -17.27 -19.65
CA GLY A 158 -9.89 -18.20 -19.59
C GLY A 158 -8.65 -17.69 -18.87
N ALA A 159 -8.53 -18.06 -17.58
CA ALA A 159 -7.30 -18.36 -16.84
C ALA A 159 -6.03 -17.48 -17.03
N ALA A 160 -6.15 -16.25 -17.52
CA ALA A 160 -5.08 -15.26 -17.45
C ALA A 160 -5.13 -14.59 -16.07
N PRO A 161 -3.99 -14.36 -15.40
CA PRO A 161 -3.98 -13.56 -14.20
C PRO A 161 -4.55 -12.18 -14.53
N ASP A 162 -5.39 -11.70 -13.62
CA ASP A 162 -6.09 -10.43 -13.68
C ASP A 162 -5.09 -9.30 -13.99
N LEU A 163 -4.97 -8.95 -15.28
CA LEU A 163 -3.96 -8.02 -15.78
C LEU A 163 -4.06 -6.65 -15.09
N GLY A 164 -5.23 -6.34 -14.54
CA GLY A 164 -5.46 -5.19 -13.67
C GLY A 164 -4.67 -5.27 -12.37
N LEU A 165 -4.84 -6.35 -11.59
CA LEU A 165 -4.21 -6.48 -10.27
C LEU A 165 -2.68 -6.56 -10.35
N ASP A 166 -2.12 -7.32 -11.28
CA ASP A 166 -0.66 -7.40 -11.46
C ASP A 166 -0.07 -6.03 -11.81
N THR A 167 -0.78 -5.25 -12.63
CA THR A 167 -0.38 -3.86 -12.94
C THR A 167 -0.44 -2.98 -11.69
N VAL A 168 -1.48 -3.11 -10.85
CA VAL A 168 -1.55 -2.37 -9.57
C VAL A 168 -0.36 -2.72 -8.69
N GLN A 169 -0.04 -4.01 -8.56
CA GLN A 169 1.06 -4.48 -7.70
C GLN A 169 2.40 -3.85 -8.12
N HIS A 170 2.68 -3.80 -9.42
CA HIS A 170 3.87 -3.11 -9.94
C HIS A 170 3.86 -1.61 -9.63
N LEU A 171 2.72 -0.94 -9.87
CA LEU A 171 2.62 0.50 -9.65
C LEU A 171 2.70 0.87 -8.17
N VAL A 172 2.06 0.11 -7.28
CA VAL A 172 2.13 0.29 -5.83
C VAL A 172 3.56 0.11 -5.35
N SER A 173 4.25 -0.95 -5.80
CA SER A 173 5.64 -1.21 -5.42
C SER A 173 6.53 -0.06 -5.84
N ALA A 174 6.54 0.29 -7.13
CA ALA A 174 7.34 1.39 -7.65
C ALA A 174 7.03 2.73 -6.95
N ALA A 175 5.76 3.06 -6.74
CA ALA A 175 5.36 4.29 -6.08
C ALA A 175 5.68 4.31 -4.57
N ALA A 176 5.82 3.14 -3.93
CA ALA A 176 6.18 3.06 -2.52
C ALA A 176 7.65 3.44 -2.30
N GLY A 177 8.53 3.03 -3.23
CA GLY A 177 9.95 3.41 -3.25
C GLY A 177 10.24 4.79 -3.85
N GLU A 178 9.32 5.36 -4.63
CA GLU A 178 9.43 6.75 -5.08
C GLU A 178 9.61 7.65 -3.86
N ASN A 179 10.77 8.31 -3.76
CA ASN A 179 11.09 9.22 -2.68
C ASN A 179 10.25 10.50 -2.81
N SER A 180 8.93 10.39 -2.60
CA SER A 180 8.03 11.52 -2.68
C SER A 180 8.37 12.40 -1.50
N LEU A 181 8.87 13.60 -1.80
CA LEU A 181 8.87 14.71 -0.85
C LEU A 181 7.54 14.66 -0.09
N PRO A 182 7.55 14.63 1.25
CA PRO A 182 6.33 14.42 2.01
C PRO A 182 5.26 15.38 1.50
N ALA A 183 4.12 14.84 1.06
CA ALA A 183 2.96 15.66 0.67
C ALA A 183 2.80 16.73 1.74
N PRO A 184 2.66 18.03 1.39
CA PRO A 184 2.69 19.10 2.37
C PRO A 184 1.50 18.96 3.31
N ARG A 185 1.68 18.23 4.41
CA ARG A 185 0.73 18.09 5.50
C ARG A 185 0.52 19.46 6.10
N GLY A 186 -0.56 20.15 5.72
CA GLY A 186 -1.29 21.17 6.50
C GLY A 186 -0.53 22.33 7.16
N ARG A 187 0.78 22.50 6.93
CA ARG A 187 1.63 23.47 7.65
C ARG A 187 1.59 24.89 7.08
N ARG A 188 0.84 25.12 5.98
CA ARG A 188 0.64 26.46 5.40
C ARG A 188 0.06 27.44 6.43
N ARG A 189 -0.90 27.02 7.27
CA ARG A 189 -1.54 27.93 8.25
C ARG A 189 -0.58 28.50 9.31
N PHE A 190 0.46 27.75 9.72
CA PHE A 190 1.38 28.24 10.75
C PHE A 190 2.47 29.14 10.16
N ARG A 191 2.98 28.79 8.97
CA ARG A 191 3.91 29.65 8.22
C ARG A 191 3.23 30.95 7.75
N ASP A 192 1.97 30.88 7.32
CA ASP A 192 1.17 32.07 6.95
C ASP A 192 0.84 32.95 8.17
N ARG A 193 0.82 32.38 9.38
CA ARG A 193 0.66 33.14 10.63
C ARG A 193 1.97 33.81 11.02
N LEU A 194 3.11 33.12 10.89
CA LEU A 194 4.43 33.71 11.14
C LEU A 194 4.79 34.80 10.14
N ALA A 195 4.48 34.60 8.84
CA ALA A 195 4.67 35.62 7.81
C ALA A 195 3.84 36.87 8.11
N ARG A 196 2.56 36.72 8.45
CA ARG A 196 1.70 37.85 8.85
C ARG A 196 2.15 38.56 10.13
N LEU A 197 2.78 37.85 11.05
CA LEU A 197 3.33 38.43 12.29
C LEU A 197 4.64 39.18 12.02
N ALA A 198 5.47 38.66 11.11
CA ALA A 198 6.67 39.34 10.63
C ALA A 198 6.32 40.62 9.86
N ASP A 199 5.32 40.57 8.97
CA ASP A 199 4.83 41.74 8.23
C ASP A 199 4.23 42.81 9.16
N GLY A 200 3.63 42.40 10.29
CA GLY A 200 3.13 43.32 11.32
C GLY A 200 4.25 44.00 12.13
N LEU A 201 5.42 43.38 12.26
CA LEU A 201 6.58 43.93 12.96
C LEU A 201 7.44 44.84 12.09
N THR A 202 7.40 44.67 10.77
CA THR A 202 8.10 45.50 9.78
C THR A 202 7.24 46.61 9.17
N ALA A 203 5.94 46.65 9.50
CA ALA A 203 5.06 47.71 9.02
C ALA A 203 5.43 49.09 9.62
N PRO A 204 5.53 50.16 8.80
CA PRO A 204 5.79 51.50 9.31
C PRO A 204 4.63 52.00 10.18
N PRO A 205 4.90 52.82 11.22
CA PRO A 205 3.85 53.31 12.11
C PRO A 205 2.83 54.16 11.35
N PRO A 206 1.53 54.07 11.68
CA PRO A 206 0.49 54.78 10.94
C PRO A 206 0.71 56.30 11.05
N PRO A 207 0.41 57.04 9.96
CA PRO A 207 0.57 58.49 9.95
C PRO A 207 -0.30 59.12 11.03
N ARG A 208 0.32 59.99 11.82
CA ARG A 208 -0.39 60.82 12.81
C ARG A 208 -1.05 61.95 12.04
N TRP A 209 -2.34 62.11 12.29
CA TRP A 209 -3.22 63.15 11.75
C TRP A 209 -2.80 64.52 12.28
#